data_AF-A0AA43IH42-F1
#
_entry.id   AF-A0AA43IH42-F1
#
_cell.length_a   1.000
_cell.length_b   1.000
_cell.length_c   1.000
_cell.angle_alpha   90.00
_cell.angle_beta   90.00
_cell.angle_gamma   90.00
#
_symmetry.space_group_name_H-M   'P 1'
#
loop_
_entity.id
_entity.type
_entity.pdbx_description
1 polymer ?
#
loop_
_entity_poly.entity_id
_entity_poly.type
_entity_poly.pdbx_seq_one_letter_code
_entity_poly.pdbx_strand_id
1 'polypeptide(L)'
;MHLSKDEPHGARSHHSPKTNITADELNLLPLKAFSGKVSVITESTRLSGVLREIERHDVVGFDTETRPSFKRGQIYNVALLQLAIPNKVFLIRMHQTGLPEEIISIFQNDDIIKAGVAIRDDIKALQKINRFQPASFIELSAMARASGLQVESVKKLAGLLLGFRISKSAQTSNWEAPTLTEKQLEYAATDAWVCLEIYRHLKHKYLHV
;
A
#
# COMPACT_ATOMS: atom_id res chain seq x y z
N MET A 1 60.93 -17.19 25.47
CA MET A 1 60.94 -16.37 24.24
C MET A 1 59.82 -16.88 23.36
N HIS A 2 58.76 -16.09 23.17
CA HIS A 2 58.40 -15.47 21.88
C HIS A 2 57.96 -16.52 20.83
N LEU A 3 56.83 -16.44 20.15
CA LEU A 3 55.73 -15.48 20.02
C LEU A 3 54.57 -16.23 19.35
N SER A 4 53.37 -15.73 19.59
CA SER A 4 52.08 -16.11 19.02
C SER A 4 52.10 -16.23 17.50
N LYS A 5 51.30 -17.16 16.95
CA LYS A 5 50.85 -17.10 15.55
C LYS A 5 49.36 -16.80 15.52
N ASP A 6 49.08 -15.73 14.81
CA ASP A 6 47.81 -15.03 14.66
C ASP A 6 46.67 -15.94 14.21
N GLU A 7 45.54 -15.84 14.90
CA GLU A 7 44.24 -16.23 14.33
C GLU A 7 43.78 -15.15 13.33
N PRO A 8 43.21 -15.52 12.18
CA PRO A 8 42.68 -14.54 11.26
C PRO A 8 41.40 -13.93 11.87
N HIS A 9 41.49 -12.65 12.22
CA HIS A 9 40.34 -11.81 12.51
C HIS A 9 39.31 -11.93 11.38
N GLY A 10 38.18 -12.57 11.69
CA GLY A 10 37.02 -12.56 10.82
C GLY A 10 36.57 -11.13 10.57
N ALA A 11 36.80 -10.65 9.34
CA ALA A 11 36.28 -9.39 8.88
C ALA A 11 34.75 -9.45 8.95
N ARG A 12 34.14 -8.80 9.95
CA ARG A 12 32.73 -8.47 9.93
C ARG A 12 32.53 -7.56 8.72
N SER A 13 31.94 -8.09 7.65
CA SER A 13 31.60 -7.28 6.50
C SER A 13 30.55 -6.26 6.95
N HIS A 14 30.97 -5.02 7.11
CA HIS A 14 30.09 -3.87 7.26
C HIS A 14 29.38 -3.65 5.93
N HIS A 15 28.42 -4.52 5.60
CA HIS A 15 27.47 -4.24 4.53
C HIS A 15 26.59 -3.10 5.01
N SER A 16 26.87 -1.89 4.54
CA SER A 16 25.95 -0.76 4.68
C SER A 16 24.55 -1.22 4.25
N PRO A 17 23.50 -0.93 5.03
CA PRO A 17 22.15 -1.35 4.68
C PRO A 17 21.79 -0.81 3.30
N LYS A 18 21.34 -1.68 2.39
CA LYS A 18 20.92 -1.28 1.05
C LYS A 18 19.80 -0.24 1.15
N THR A 19 19.97 0.87 0.44
CA THR A 19 19.01 1.99 0.42
C THR A 19 18.08 1.94 -0.79
N ASN A 20 18.36 1.09 -1.79
CA ASN A 20 17.57 0.90 -3.00
C ASN A 20 17.72 -0.56 -3.49
N ILE A 21 16.88 -0.94 -4.47
CA ILE A 21 16.89 -2.25 -5.12
C ILE A 21 16.73 -2.09 -6.63
N THR A 22 17.56 -2.79 -7.40
CA THR A 22 17.50 -2.78 -8.87
C THR A 22 16.37 -3.67 -9.40
N ALA A 23 16.06 -3.56 -10.69
CA ALA A 23 15.06 -4.43 -11.31
C ALA A 23 15.50 -5.91 -11.32
N ASP A 24 16.78 -6.18 -11.56
CA ASP A 24 17.32 -7.54 -11.59
C ASP A 24 17.29 -8.18 -10.20
N GLU A 25 17.70 -7.42 -9.17
CA GLU A 25 17.61 -7.87 -7.78
C GLU A 25 16.16 -8.16 -7.38
N LEU A 26 15.22 -7.29 -7.77
CA LEU A 26 13.80 -7.53 -7.56
C LEU A 26 13.34 -8.82 -8.21
N ASN A 27 13.78 -9.12 -9.43
CA ASN A 27 13.35 -10.30 -10.18
C ASN A 27 13.80 -11.62 -9.56
N LEU A 28 14.87 -11.60 -8.76
CA LEU A 28 15.36 -12.75 -7.99
C LEU A 28 14.50 -13.04 -6.75
N LEU A 29 13.68 -12.09 -6.30
CA LEU A 29 12.82 -12.28 -5.13
C LEU A 29 11.60 -13.16 -5.47
N PRO A 30 11.08 -13.93 -4.48
CA PRO A 30 9.86 -14.70 -4.66
C PRO A 30 8.69 -13.78 -4.99
N LEU A 31 7.87 -14.18 -5.96
CA LEU A 31 6.61 -13.51 -6.26
C LEU A 31 5.59 -13.87 -5.18
N LYS A 32 5.00 -12.85 -4.55
CA LYS A 32 3.89 -13.03 -3.61
C LYS A 32 2.71 -12.15 -3.98
N ALA A 33 1.55 -12.59 -3.56
CA ALA A 33 0.29 -11.85 -3.61
C ALA A 33 -0.44 -12.02 -2.28
N PHE A 34 -1.41 -11.16 -2.02
CA PHE A 34 -2.27 -11.29 -0.86
C PHE A 34 -3.11 -12.56 -0.94
N SER A 35 -3.08 -13.38 0.11
CA SER A 35 -3.79 -14.65 0.19
C SER A 35 -4.97 -14.66 1.19
N GLY A 36 -5.26 -13.51 1.81
CA GLY A 36 -6.37 -13.38 2.76
C GLY A 36 -7.71 -13.15 2.07
N LYS A 37 -8.71 -12.76 2.86
CA LYS A 37 -10.07 -12.55 2.37
C LYS A 37 -10.18 -11.25 1.57
N VAL A 38 -10.67 -11.33 0.34
CA VAL A 38 -11.02 -10.14 -0.47
C VAL A 38 -12.53 -9.93 -0.43
N SER A 39 -12.98 -8.72 -0.11
CA SER A 39 -14.40 -8.35 -0.09
C SER A 39 -14.66 -7.20 -1.05
N VAL A 40 -15.33 -7.50 -2.16
CA VAL A 40 -15.74 -6.49 -3.15
C VAL A 40 -17.05 -5.85 -2.70
N ILE A 41 -17.06 -4.52 -2.60
CA ILE A 41 -18.20 -3.74 -2.14
C ILE A 41 -18.72 -2.86 -3.28
N THR A 42 -19.93 -3.15 -3.73
CA THR A 42 -20.60 -2.46 -4.85
C THR A 42 -21.82 -1.65 -4.40
N GLU A 43 -22.25 -1.84 -3.15
CA GLU A 43 -23.47 -1.25 -2.59
C GLU A 43 -23.16 -0.54 -1.28
N SER A 44 -23.64 0.70 -1.14
CA SER A 44 -23.36 1.53 0.04
C SER A 44 -23.95 0.94 1.33
N THR A 45 -25.03 0.16 1.23
CA THR A 45 -25.66 -0.54 2.37
C THR A 45 -24.73 -1.50 3.11
N ARG A 46 -23.65 -1.97 2.45
CA ARG A 46 -22.65 -2.85 3.08
C ARG A 46 -21.56 -2.08 3.83
N LEU A 47 -21.44 -0.77 3.62
CA LEU A 47 -20.31 0.01 4.12
C LEU A 47 -20.33 0.23 5.63
N SER A 48 -21.51 0.29 6.25
CA SER A 48 -21.58 0.37 7.71
C SER A 48 -21.00 -0.88 8.39
N GLY A 49 -21.04 -2.05 7.72
CA GLY A 49 -20.35 -3.26 8.17
C GLY A 49 -18.83 -3.19 7.98
N VAL A 50 -18.38 -2.66 6.84
CA VAL A 50 -16.96 -2.42 6.55
C VAL A 50 -16.35 -1.46 7.58
N LEU A 51 -17.03 -0.36 7.88
CA LEU A 51 -16.61 0.63 8.87
C LEU A 51 -16.36 -0.01 10.24
N ARG A 52 -17.32 -0.78 10.76
CA ARG A 52 -17.19 -1.48 12.05
C ARG A 52 -16.04 -2.49 12.12
N GLU A 53 -15.64 -3.06 10.99
CA GLU A 53 -14.47 -3.94 10.93
C GLU A 53 -13.16 -3.14 10.91
N ILE A 54 -13.13 -2.04 10.17
CA ILE A 54 -11.96 -1.15 10.06
C ILE A 54 -11.67 -0.45 11.38
N GLU A 55 -12.68 0.06 12.07
CA GLU A 55 -12.56 0.77 13.36
C GLU A 55 -11.95 -0.05 14.50
N ARG A 56 -11.77 -1.36 14.31
CA ARG A 56 -11.06 -2.23 15.27
C ARG A 56 -9.54 -2.20 15.11
N HIS A 57 -9.03 -1.39 14.19
CA HIS A 57 -7.62 -1.35 13.82
C HIS A 57 -7.14 0.09 13.74
N ASP A 58 -6.03 0.38 14.38
CA ASP A 58 -5.42 1.72 14.39
C ASP A 58 -4.72 2.07 13.06
N VAL A 59 -4.59 1.10 12.15
CA VAL A 59 -3.98 1.29 10.84
C VAL A 59 -4.62 0.41 9.78
N VAL A 60 -4.82 1.00 8.61
CA VAL A 60 -5.18 0.34 7.38
C VAL A 60 -4.19 0.64 6.26
N GLY A 61 -3.98 -0.33 5.39
CA GLY A 61 -3.33 -0.08 4.10
C GLY A 61 -4.30 0.60 3.15
N PHE A 62 -3.84 1.64 2.45
CA PHE A 62 -4.63 2.46 1.56
C PHE A 62 -4.00 2.46 0.17
N ASP A 63 -4.83 2.30 -0.84
CA ASP A 63 -4.48 2.53 -2.23
C ASP A 63 -5.74 2.98 -3.01
N THR A 64 -5.55 3.48 -4.23
CA THR A 64 -6.67 3.68 -5.17
C THR A 64 -6.32 3.28 -6.59
N GLU A 65 -7.33 2.97 -7.39
CA GLU A 65 -7.16 2.72 -8.82
C GLU A 65 -8.14 3.55 -9.65
N THR A 66 -7.60 4.13 -10.73
CA THR A 66 -8.33 4.99 -11.69
C THR A 66 -8.24 4.40 -13.07
N ARG A 67 -9.32 4.47 -13.85
CA ARG A 67 -9.29 4.03 -15.24
C ARG A 67 -8.29 4.88 -16.05
N PRO A 68 -7.39 4.27 -16.84
CA PRO A 68 -6.47 5.02 -17.66
C PRO A 68 -7.21 5.79 -18.75
N SER A 69 -6.74 7.01 -19.02
CA SER A 69 -7.19 7.82 -20.15
C SER A 69 -6.17 7.78 -21.27
N PHE A 70 -6.62 7.41 -22.48
CA PHE A 70 -5.81 7.44 -23.70
C PHE A 70 -6.12 8.66 -24.58
N LYS A 71 -7.00 9.56 -24.12
CA LYS A 71 -7.37 10.81 -24.80
C LYS A 71 -6.85 12.00 -24.01
N ARG A 72 -6.12 12.89 -24.68
CA ARG A 72 -5.55 14.09 -24.04
C ARG A 72 -6.67 14.95 -23.45
N GLY A 73 -6.53 15.30 -22.16
CA GLY A 73 -7.49 16.14 -21.43
C GLY A 73 -8.65 15.38 -20.77
N GLN A 74 -8.82 14.08 -21.03
CA GLN A 74 -9.82 13.27 -20.33
C GLN A 74 -9.24 12.74 -19.02
N ILE A 75 -9.92 13.01 -17.91
CA ILE A 75 -9.56 12.57 -16.55
C ILE A 75 -10.73 11.77 -16.01
N TYR A 76 -10.47 10.59 -15.48
CA TYR A 76 -11.47 9.76 -14.80
C TYR A 76 -11.38 9.96 -13.28
N ASN A 77 -12.51 9.78 -12.62
CA ASN A 77 -12.54 9.73 -11.16
C ASN A 77 -11.94 8.41 -10.66
N VAL A 78 -11.60 8.37 -9.37
CA VAL A 78 -11.22 7.13 -8.70
C VAL A 78 -12.32 6.09 -8.90
N ALA A 79 -11.96 4.93 -9.44
CA ALA A 79 -12.90 3.87 -9.79
C ALA A 79 -12.99 2.78 -8.70
N LEU A 80 -11.89 2.60 -7.96
CA LEU A 80 -11.72 1.60 -6.91
C LEU A 80 -10.91 2.19 -5.76
N LEU A 81 -11.39 2.01 -4.54
CA LEU A 81 -10.67 2.29 -3.30
C LEU A 81 -10.32 0.95 -2.65
N GLN A 82 -9.08 0.81 -2.17
CA GLN A 82 -8.65 -0.39 -1.45
C GLN A 82 -8.28 -0.04 -0.01
N LEU A 83 -8.86 -0.79 0.94
CA LEU A 83 -8.56 -0.67 2.36
C LEU A 83 -8.19 -2.05 2.92
N ALA A 84 -6.96 -2.19 3.42
CA ALA A 84 -6.45 -3.43 3.97
C ALA A 84 -6.40 -3.39 5.50
N ILE A 85 -6.94 -4.43 6.13
CA ILE A 85 -6.79 -4.77 7.55
C ILE A 85 -5.99 -6.10 7.64
N PRO A 86 -5.60 -6.60 8.84
CA PRO A 86 -5.01 -7.93 8.94
C PRO A 86 -5.90 -8.99 8.26
N ASN A 87 -5.32 -9.77 7.35
CA ASN A 87 -5.95 -10.91 6.68
C ASN A 87 -7.23 -10.60 5.87
N LYS A 88 -7.60 -9.34 5.65
CA LYS A 88 -8.72 -8.96 4.79
C LYS A 88 -8.50 -7.64 4.06
N VAL A 89 -8.92 -7.59 2.80
CA VAL A 89 -8.93 -6.36 2.00
C VAL A 89 -10.32 -6.07 1.47
N PHE A 90 -10.75 -4.83 1.62
CA PHE A 90 -11.99 -4.29 1.07
C PHE A 90 -11.68 -3.58 -0.24
N LEU A 91 -12.38 -3.97 -1.31
CA LEU A 91 -12.30 -3.39 -2.64
C LEU A 91 -13.61 -2.66 -2.92
N ILE A 92 -13.64 -1.36 -2.67
CA ILE A 92 -14.85 -0.54 -2.74
C ILE A 92 -14.96 0.07 -4.13
N ARG A 93 -15.98 -0.32 -4.89
CA ARG A 93 -16.24 0.17 -6.26
C ARG A 93 -16.79 1.60 -6.19
N MET A 94 -15.90 2.59 -6.23
CA MET A 94 -16.23 4.01 -6.08
C MET A 94 -17.13 4.54 -7.20
N HIS A 95 -16.98 4.04 -8.43
CA HIS A 95 -17.87 4.40 -9.55
C HIS A 95 -19.34 3.91 -9.37
N GLN A 96 -19.60 3.02 -8.40
CA GLN A 96 -20.94 2.51 -8.05
C GLN A 96 -21.46 3.09 -6.74
N THR A 97 -20.59 3.21 -5.74
CA THR A 97 -20.96 3.62 -4.37
C THR A 97 -20.80 5.12 -4.13
N GLY A 98 -20.08 5.83 -5.01
CA GLY A 98 -19.63 7.20 -4.75
C GLY A 98 -18.57 7.23 -3.65
N LEU A 99 -18.47 8.37 -2.94
CA LEU A 99 -17.70 8.51 -1.70
C LEU A 99 -18.66 8.82 -0.54
N PRO A 100 -19.23 7.79 0.09
CA PRO A 100 -20.24 7.95 1.13
C PRO A 100 -19.64 8.27 2.49
N GLU A 101 -20.50 8.73 3.41
CA GLU A 101 -20.12 9.22 4.74
C GLU A 101 -19.34 8.19 5.57
N GLU A 102 -19.60 6.89 5.44
CA GLU A 102 -18.85 5.86 6.16
C GLU A 102 -17.37 5.78 5.74
N ILE A 103 -17.04 6.12 4.51
CA ILE A 103 -15.64 6.16 4.06
C ILE A 103 -15.01 7.50 4.44
N ILE A 104 -15.78 8.58 4.36
CA ILE A 104 -15.35 9.90 4.81
C ILE A 104 -15.01 9.87 6.31
N SER A 105 -15.83 9.23 7.14
CA SER A 105 -15.56 9.11 8.57
C SER A 105 -14.21 8.42 8.83
N ILE A 106 -13.87 7.36 8.09
CA ILE A 106 -12.54 6.71 8.17
C ILE A 106 -11.43 7.69 7.77
N PHE A 107 -11.61 8.44 6.69
CA PHE A 107 -10.61 9.38 6.18
C PHE A 107 -10.39 10.60 7.09
N GLN A 108 -11.40 10.97 7.88
CA GLN A 108 -11.35 12.06 8.85
C GLN A 108 -11.02 11.60 10.28
N ASN A 109 -10.94 10.30 10.53
CA ASN A 109 -10.60 9.77 11.85
C ASN A 109 -9.07 9.80 12.08
N ASP A 110 -8.64 10.54 13.10
CA ASP A 110 -7.23 10.64 13.51
C ASP A 110 -6.71 9.34 14.17
N ASP A 111 -7.58 8.55 14.78
CA ASP A 111 -7.22 7.28 15.45
C ASP A 111 -6.93 6.15 14.46
N ILE A 112 -7.30 6.32 13.19
CA ILE A 112 -7.08 5.33 12.13
C ILE A 112 -6.07 5.88 11.14
N ILE A 113 -4.90 5.26 11.07
CA ILE A 113 -3.86 5.59 10.10
C ILE A 113 -4.22 5.00 8.73
N LYS A 114 -4.12 5.82 7.68
CA LYS A 114 -4.25 5.38 6.28
C LYS A 114 -2.88 5.41 5.62
N ALA A 115 -2.24 4.24 5.54
CA ALA A 115 -0.87 4.12 5.04
C ALA A 115 -0.85 3.73 3.56
N GLY A 116 -0.21 4.53 2.72
CA GLY A 116 -0.07 4.25 1.28
C GLY A 116 1.17 4.90 0.66
N VAL A 117 1.35 4.74 -0.65
CA VAL A 117 2.45 5.33 -1.42
C VAL A 117 1.90 6.23 -2.50
N ALA A 118 2.48 7.43 -2.67
CA ALA A 118 2.07 8.44 -3.65
C ALA A 118 0.63 8.95 -3.47
N ILE A 119 0.14 8.98 -2.23
CA ILE A 119 -1.28 9.17 -1.89
C ILE A 119 -1.81 10.60 -2.09
N ARG A 120 -0.93 11.57 -2.32
CA ARG A 120 -1.32 12.99 -2.37
C ARG A 120 -2.34 13.27 -3.46
N ASP A 121 -2.12 12.72 -4.65
CA ASP A 121 -2.99 12.97 -5.79
C ASP A 121 -4.26 12.10 -5.72
N ASP A 122 -4.19 10.93 -5.07
CA ASP A 122 -5.37 10.11 -4.74
C ASP A 122 -6.32 10.85 -3.79
N ILE A 123 -5.80 11.43 -2.71
CA ILE A 123 -6.60 12.23 -1.76
C ILE A 123 -7.28 13.38 -2.48
N LYS A 124 -6.56 14.12 -3.34
CA LYS A 124 -7.15 15.19 -4.15
C LYS A 124 -8.23 14.68 -5.10
N ALA A 125 -8.03 13.51 -5.71
CA ALA A 125 -9.01 12.91 -6.60
C ALA A 125 -10.28 12.50 -5.84
N LEU A 126 -10.13 11.90 -4.65
CA LEU A 126 -11.24 11.56 -3.77
C LEU A 126 -12.00 12.82 -3.29
N GLN A 127 -11.29 13.89 -2.94
CA GLN A 127 -11.89 15.17 -2.53
C GLN A 127 -12.70 15.86 -3.64
N LYS A 128 -12.46 15.52 -4.92
CA LYS A 128 -13.31 15.96 -6.04
C LYS A 128 -14.64 15.22 -6.11
N ILE A 129 -14.70 13.99 -5.58
CA ILE A 129 -15.92 13.18 -5.51
C ILE A 129 -16.79 13.68 -4.35
N ASN A 130 -16.21 13.79 -3.16
CA ASN A 130 -16.86 14.40 -2.00
C ASN A 130 -15.79 15.02 -1.07
N ARG A 131 -16.08 16.17 -0.46
CA ARG A 131 -15.13 16.89 0.38
C ARG A 131 -14.98 16.21 1.73
N PHE A 132 -13.75 16.12 2.21
CA PHE A 132 -13.42 15.69 3.56
C PHE A 132 -12.09 16.31 4.01
N GLN A 133 -11.87 16.39 5.32
CA GLN A 133 -10.59 16.82 5.88
C GLN A 133 -9.69 15.59 6.12
N PRO A 134 -8.62 15.39 5.34
CA PRO A 134 -7.77 14.21 5.52
C PRO A 134 -7.08 14.25 6.89
N ALA A 135 -7.23 13.17 7.64
CA ALA A 135 -6.63 12.92 8.95
C ALA A 135 -5.75 11.67 8.89
N SER A 136 -4.63 11.63 9.62
CA SER A 136 -3.76 10.44 9.76
C SER A 136 -3.43 9.65 8.48
N PHE A 137 -3.29 10.33 7.33
CA PHE A 137 -2.72 9.75 6.11
C PHE A 137 -1.20 9.74 6.19
N ILE A 138 -0.58 8.58 5.98
CA ILE A 138 0.87 8.40 6.04
C ILE A 138 1.42 8.03 4.67
N GLU A 139 2.28 8.90 4.14
CA GLU A 139 3.06 8.68 2.93
C GLU A 139 4.28 7.79 3.24
N LEU A 140 4.19 6.52 2.84
CA LEU A 140 5.20 5.51 3.15
C LEU A 140 6.55 5.78 2.48
N SER A 141 6.57 6.40 1.30
CA SER A 141 7.84 6.78 0.67
C SER A 141 8.57 7.86 1.48
N ALA A 142 7.84 8.76 2.14
CA ALA A 142 8.42 9.77 3.02
C ALA A 142 8.96 9.14 4.30
N MET A 143 8.20 8.22 4.92
CA MET A 143 8.67 7.45 6.08
C MET A 143 9.91 6.60 5.77
N ALA A 144 9.91 5.93 4.61
CA ALA A 144 11.06 5.18 4.10
C ALA A 144 12.27 6.09 3.89
N ARG A 145 12.08 7.28 3.30
CA ARG A 145 13.14 8.28 3.09
C ARG A 145 13.72 8.81 4.40
N ALA A 146 12.88 9.09 5.40
CA ALA A 146 13.33 9.47 6.74
C ALA A 146 14.18 8.37 7.41
N SER A 147 13.98 7.12 7.00
CA SER A 147 14.75 5.96 7.44
C SER A 147 16.00 5.67 6.59
N GLY A 148 16.36 6.57 5.67
CA GLY A 148 17.54 6.46 4.80
C GLY A 148 17.33 5.71 3.48
N LEU A 149 16.10 5.34 3.14
CA LEU A 149 15.79 4.62 1.90
C LEU A 149 15.52 5.58 0.74
N GLN A 150 15.96 5.22 -0.46
CA GLN A 150 15.78 6.01 -1.68
C GLN A 150 14.82 5.30 -2.63
N VAL A 151 13.60 5.04 -2.16
CA VAL A 151 12.60 4.26 -2.86
C VAL A 151 11.23 4.92 -2.80
N GLU A 152 10.58 5.03 -3.95
CA GLU A 152 9.30 5.73 -4.09
C GLU A 152 8.16 4.84 -4.57
N SER A 153 8.40 3.56 -4.87
CA SER A 153 7.37 2.64 -5.35
C SER A 153 7.09 1.50 -4.38
N VAL A 154 5.81 1.13 -4.25
CA VAL A 154 5.34 -0.01 -3.46
C VAL A 154 6.13 -1.28 -3.79
N LYS A 155 6.31 -1.59 -5.08
CA LYS A 155 7.03 -2.79 -5.54
C LYS A 155 8.47 -2.84 -5.02
N LYS A 156 9.19 -1.72 -5.08
CA LYS A 156 10.57 -1.66 -4.61
C LYS A 156 10.64 -1.67 -3.08
N LEU A 157 9.72 -0.99 -2.39
CA LEU A 157 9.64 -1.03 -0.93
C LEU A 157 9.35 -2.45 -0.43
N ALA A 158 8.42 -3.17 -1.07
CA ALA A 158 8.14 -4.58 -0.78
C ALA A 158 9.39 -5.45 -0.95
N GLY A 159 10.12 -5.28 -2.05
CA GLY A 159 11.34 -6.03 -2.27
C GLY A 159 12.43 -5.75 -1.23
N LEU A 160 12.65 -4.47 -0.91
CA LEU A 160 13.71 -4.05 -0.01
C LEU A 160 13.41 -4.35 1.47
N LEU A 161 12.15 -4.19 1.90
CA LEU A 161 11.75 -4.29 3.30
C LEU A 161 11.13 -5.65 3.65
N LEU A 162 10.39 -6.25 2.72
CA LEU A 162 9.63 -7.48 2.98
C LEU A 162 10.25 -8.72 2.29
N GLY A 163 11.23 -8.52 1.42
CA GLY A 163 11.98 -9.61 0.79
C GLY A 163 11.20 -10.39 -0.27
N PHE A 164 10.15 -9.80 -0.83
CA PHE A 164 9.38 -10.40 -1.93
C PHE A 164 9.02 -9.36 -2.99
N ARG A 165 8.79 -9.81 -4.22
CA ARG A 165 8.24 -8.97 -5.29
C ARG A 165 6.74 -9.20 -5.43
N ILE A 166 6.05 -8.20 -5.96
CA ILE A 166 4.63 -8.24 -6.30
C ILE A 166 4.42 -8.02 -7.80
N SER A 167 3.32 -8.55 -8.34
CA SER A 167 2.93 -8.31 -9.73
C SER A 167 2.43 -6.88 -9.92
N LYS A 168 2.70 -6.30 -11.09
CA LYS A 168 2.10 -5.02 -11.53
C LYS A 168 1.29 -5.16 -12.82
N SER A 169 0.93 -6.38 -13.19
CA SER A 169 0.32 -6.69 -14.50
C SER A 169 -1.08 -6.12 -14.71
N ALA A 170 -1.79 -5.73 -13.64
CA ALA A 170 -3.15 -5.20 -13.73
C ALA A 170 -3.27 -3.70 -13.42
N GLN A 171 -2.15 -3.00 -13.17
CA GLN A 171 -2.13 -1.57 -12.84
C GLN A 171 -2.86 -0.73 -13.90
N THR A 172 -2.51 -0.92 -15.18
CA THR A 172 -3.16 -0.24 -16.30
C THR A 172 -4.33 -1.08 -16.81
N SER A 173 -5.46 -1.04 -16.10
CA SER A 173 -6.64 -1.82 -16.45
C SER A 173 -7.93 -1.00 -16.43
N ASN A 174 -9.02 -1.54 -16.99
CA ASN A 174 -10.34 -0.92 -16.89
C ASN A 174 -10.95 -1.20 -15.52
N TRP A 175 -10.67 -0.33 -14.55
CA TRP A 175 -11.19 -0.40 -13.18
C TRP A 175 -12.68 -0.10 -13.04
N GLU A 176 -13.31 0.43 -14.09
CA GLU A 176 -14.76 0.64 -14.21
C GLU A 176 -15.48 -0.54 -14.89
N ALA A 177 -14.78 -1.63 -15.21
CA ALA A 177 -15.42 -2.81 -15.80
C ALA A 177 -16.56 -3.33 -14.90
N PRO A 178 -17.72 -3.75 -15.44
CA PRO A 178 -18.86 -4.18 -14.62
C PRO A 178 -18.46 -5.23 -13.57
N THR A 179 -17.60 -6.17 -13.97
CA THR A 179 -17.00 -7.18 -13.11
C THR A 179 -15.48 -7.09 -13.19
N LEU A 180 -14.80 -7.12 -12.05
CA LEU A 180 -13.34 -7.22 -12.00
C LEU A 180 -12.91 -8.67 -12.19
N THR A 181 -11.85 -8.87 -12.97
CA THR A 181 -11.21 -10.18 -13.13
C THR A 181 -10.45 -10.58 -11.87
N GLU A 182 -10.19 -11.88 -11.69
CA GLU A 182 -9.39 -12.39 -10.58
C GLU A 182 -8.01 -11.71 -10.48
N LYS A 183 -7.35 -11.48 -11.63
CA LYS A 183 -6.07 -10.75 -11.68
C LYS A 183 -6.17 -9.31 -11.17
N GLN A 184 -7.27 -8.61 -11.45
CA GLN A 184 -7.50 -7.27 -10.93
C GLN A 184 -7.76 -7.29 -9.42
N LEU A 185 -8.55 -8.26 -8.95
CA LEU A 185 -8.84 -8.43 -7.52
C LEU A 185 -7.57 -8.74 -6.73
N GLU A 186 -6.77 -9.70 -7.20
CA GLU A 186 -5.50 -10.09 -6.56
C GLU A 186 -4.52 -8.92 -6.52
N TYR A 187 -4.32 -8.23 -7.64
CA TYR A 187 -3.43 -7.07 -7.72
C TYR A 187 -3.87 -5.96 -6.75
N ALA A 188 -5.14 -5.56 -6.80
CA ALA A 188 -5.64 -4.43 -5.99
C ALA A 188 -5.63 -4.77 -4.50
N ALA A 189 -5.95 -6.02 -4.15
CA ALA A 189 -5.84 -6.48 -2.77
C ALA A 189 -4.38 -6.50 -2.30
N THR A 190 -3.46 -6.94 -3.17
CA THR A 190 -2.03 -7.02 -2.86
C THR A 190 -1.44 -5.64 -2.60
N ASP A 191 -1.77 -4.62 -3.39
CA ASP A 191 -1.17 -3.30 -3.22
C ASP A 191 -1.54 -2.64 -1.88
N ALA A 192 -2.82 -2.63 -1.49
CA ALA A 192 -3.22 -2.12 -0.18
C ALA A 192 -2.65 -2.96 0.98
N TRP A 193 -2.64 -4.29 0.86
CA TRP A 193 -2.05 -5.16 1.88
C TRP A 193 -0.54 -4.89 2.06
N VAL A 194 0.19 -4.75 0.96
CA VAL A 194 1.63 -4.44 1.02
C VAL A 194 1.89 -3.09 1.67
N CYS A 195 1.06 -2.07 1.41
CA CYS A 195 1.17 -0.78 2.11
C CYS A 195 1.04 -0.95 3.64
N LEU A 196 0.09 -1.76 4.10
CA LEU A 196 -0.06 -2.09 5.53
C LEU A 196 1.20 -2.79 6.11
N GLU A 197 1.74 -3.77 5.39
CA GLU A 197 2.93 -4.50 5.84
C GLU A 197 4.20 -3.64 5.83
N ILE A 198 4.36 -2.76 4.84
CA ILE A 198 5.45 -1.77 4.79
C ILE A 198 5.35 -0.84 6.00
N TYR A 199 4.16 -0.31 6.30
CA TYR A 199 3.95 0.54 7.47
C TYR A 199 4.38 -0.16 8.76
N ARG A 200 3.92 -1.40 8.97
CA ARG A 200 4.27 -2.21 10.15
C ARG A 200 5.78 -2.42 10.26
N HIS A 201 6.44 -2.75 9.15
CA HIS A 201 7.88 -2.94 9.11
C HIS A 201 8.63 -1.65 9.46
N LEU A 202 8.26 -0.52 8.86
CA LEU A 202 8.90 0.78 9.11
C LEU A 202 8.67 1.25 10.55
N LYS A 203 7.45 1.12 11.07
CA LYS A 203 7.12 1.48 12.46
C LYS A 203 7.95 0.66 13.44
N HIS A 204 7.98 -0.67 13.29
CA HIS A 204 8.74 -1.54 14.18
C HIS A 204 10.25 -1.28 14.16
N LYS A 205 10.82 -0.97 12.98
CA LYS A 205 12.26 -0.86 12.78
C LYS A 205 12.84 0.52 13.09
N TYR A 206 12.05 1.60 12.94
CA TYR A 206 12.56 2.97 12.98
C TYR A 206 11.83 3.88 13.98
N LEU A 207 10.74 3.41 14.59
CA LEU A 207 10.00 4.13 15.61
C LEU A 207 9.85 3.23 16.84
N HIS A 208 10.96 3.01 17.55
CA HIS A 208 10.90 2.57 18.94
C HIS A 208 10.48 3.78 19.79
N VAL A 209 9.19 3.87 20.07
CA VAL A 209 8.67 4.66 21.19
C VAL A 209 8.23 3.69 22.26
#